data_AF-A0A3P7NJ72-F1
#
_entry.id   AF-A0A3P7NJ72-F1
#
_cell.length_a   1.000
_cell.length_b   1.000
_cell.length_c   1.000
_cell.angle_alpha   90.00
_cell.angle_beta   90.00
_cell.angle_gamma   90.00
#
_symmetry.space_group_name_H-M   'P 1'
#
loop_
_entity.id
_entity.type
_entity.pdbx_description
1 polymer ?
#
loop_
_entity_poly.entity_id
_entity_poly.type
_entity_poly.pdbx_seq_one_letter_code
_entity_poly.pdbx_strand_id
1 'polypeptide(L)'
;MYSCSETGRTFFFKHCPPKYLEPDYRFPLLYRELLAYNADVLCLQEVDTRNYKKLLKPLLGEAAGYESIHLPKLLTEPPTDPKAPPPKEFPRKVSVLG
;
A
#
# COMPACT_ATOMS: atom_id res chain seq x y z
N MET A 1 9.14 -6.75 -0.51
CA MET A 1 8.60 -6.36 0.81
C MET A 1 9.74 -6.21 1.81
N TYR A 2 9.82 -5.06 2.49
CA TYR A 2 10.97 -4.69 3.35
C TYR A 2 11.22 -5.65 4.52
N SER A 3 10.14 -6.18 5.11
CA SER A 3 10.16 -7.13 6.23
C SER A 3 10.91 -8.44 5.95
N CYS A 4 11.07 -8.82 4.68
CA CYS A 4 11.75 -10.04 4.27
C CYS A 4 13.24 -9.82 3.95
N SER A 5 13.72 -8.58 3.99
CA SER A 5 15.15 -8.28 3.79
C SER A 5 15.98 -8.73 5.00
N GLU A 6 17.26 -8.98 4.78
CA GLU A 6 18.19 -9.36 5.84
C GLU A 6 18.27 -8.29 6.94
N THR A 7 18.37 -7.01 6.55
CA THR A 7 18.32 -5.88 7.49
C THR A 7 16.98 -5.81 8.22
N GLY A 8 15.86 -6.04 7.51
CA GLY A 8 14.53 -6.10 8.12
C GLY A 8 14.47 -7.13 9.25
N ARG A 9 14.89 -8.36 8.97
CA ARG A 9 14.83 -9.47 9.93
C ARG A 9 15.80 -9.32 11.10
N THR A 10 17.03 -8.88 10.84
CA THR A 10 18.10 -8.85 11.86
C THR A 10 18.09 -7.58 12.70
N PHE A 11 17.64 -6.44 12.16
CA PHE A 11 17.67 -5.16 12.85
C PHE A 11 16.29 -4.73 13.37
N PHE A 12 15.28 -4.68 12.50
CA PHE A 12 13.96 -4.10 12.83
C PHE A 12 13.04 -5.12 13.51
N PHE A 13 12.99 -6.35 13.01
CA PHE A 13 12.03 -7.37 13.43
C PHE A 13 12.69 -8.52 14.21
N LYS A 14 13.81 -8.27 14.89
CA LYS A 14 14.59 -9.30 15.62
C LYS A 14 13.79 -10.11 16.66
N HIS A 15 12.73 -9.53 17.20
CA HIS A 15 11.87 -10.14 18.19
C HIS A 15 10.80 -11.06 17.56
N CYS A 16 10.59 -10.95 16.25
CA CYS A 16 9.56 -11.70 15.52
C CYS A 16 10.19 -12.93 14.84
N PRO A 17 9.67 -14.15 15.08
CA PRO A 17 10.12 -15.35 14.37
C PRO A 17 10.02 -15.17 12.84
N PRO A 18 11.05 -15.57 12.06
CA PRO A 18 11.09 -15.32 10.61
C PRO A 18 9.88 -15.85 9.86
N LYS A 19 9.36 -17.03 10.27
CA LYS A 19 8.15 -17.63 9.67
C LYS A 19 6.91 -16.71 9.70
N TYR A 20 6.82 -15.80 10.67
CA TYR A 20 5.69 -14.87 10.80
C TYR A 20 5.91 -13.56 10.04
N LEU A 21 7.13 -13.30 9.56
CA LEU A 21 7.43 -12.16 8.71
C LEU A 21 7.13 -12.42 7.23
N GLU A 22 7.03 -13.70 6.85
CA GLU A 22 6.76 -14.10 5.48
C GLU A 22 5.42 -13.55 4.96
N PRO A 23 5.36 -13.09 3.69
CA PRO A 23 4.13 -12.55 3.12
C PRO A 23 3.01 -13.59 3.10
N ASP A 24 3.34 -14.85 2.87
CA ASP A 24 2.37 -15.96 2.80
C ASP A 24 1.68 -16.21 4.15
N TYR A 25 2.33 -15.85 5.25
CA TYR A 25 1.72 -15.88 6.58
C TYR A 25 0.90 -14.61 6.85
N ARG A 26 1.45 -13.43 6.57
CA ARG A 26 0.83 -12.14 6.95
C ARG A 26 -0.33 -11.74 6.05
N PHE A 27 -0.23 -11.99 4.75
CA PHE A 27 -1.22 -11.52 3.79
C PHE A 27 -2.61 -12.11 4.04
N PRO A 28 -2.79 -13.43 4.27
CA PRO A 28 -4.11 -13.98 4.59
C PRO A 28 -4.73 -13.39 5.86
N LEU A 29 -3.90 -13.07 6.87
CA LEU A 29 -4.36 -12.43 8.11
C LEU A 29 -4.86 -11.00 7.83
N LEU A 30 -4.04 -10.20 7.14
CA LEU A 30 -4.40 -8.83 6.75
C LEU A 30 -5.67 -8.81 5.89
N TYR A 31 -5.78 -9.71 4.91
CA TYR A 31 -6.94 -9.78 4.02
C TYR A 31 -8.23 -10.08 4.80
N ARG A 32 -8.20 -11.04 5.72
CA ARG A 32 -9.35 -11.34 6.59
C ARG A 32 -9.73 -10.16 7.46
N GLU A 33 -8.74 -9.44 8.00
CA GLU A 33 -8.97 -8.26 8.83
C GLU A 33 -9.62 -7.13 8.04
N LEU A 34 -9.11 -6.83 6.83
CA LEU A 34 -9.67 -5.82 5.95
C LEU A 34 -11.13 -6.08 5.58
N LEU A 35 -11.49 -7.34 5.28
CA LEU A 35 -12.88 -7.71 4.99
C LEU A 35 -13.77 -7.63 6.23
N ALA A 36 -13.25 -7.99 7.40
CA ALA A 36 -14.03 -7.98 8.64
C ALA A 36 -14.45 -6.56 9.07
N TYR A 37 -13.69 -5.53 8.67
CA TYR A 37 -14.07 -4.14 8.96
C TYR A 37 -15.33 -3.69 8.22
N ASN A 38 -15.67 -4.32 7.08
CA ASN A 38 -16.80 -3.91 6.23
C ASN A 38 -16.88 -2.38 6.02
N ALA A 39 -15.72 -1.76 5.77
CA ALA A 39 -15.59 -0.31 5.72
C ALA A 39 -16.07 0.24 4.38
N ASP A 40 -16.68 1.43 4.35
CA ASP A 40 -17.03 2.05 3.07
C ASP A 40 -15.78 2.52 2.29
N VAL A 41 -14.72 2.92 3.01
CA VAL A 41 -13.47 3.43 2.43
C VAL A 41 -12.26 2.81 3.13
N LEU A 42 -11.33 2.29 2.34
CA LEU A 42 -10.07 1.71 2.81
C LEU A 42 -8.87 2.50 2.28
N CYS A 43 -8.05 3.03 3.18
CA CYS A 43 -6.80 3.72 2.87
C CYS A 43 -5.62 2.93 3.42
N LEU A 44 -4.78 2.38 2.52
CA LEU A 44 -3.65 1.52 2.89
C LEU A 44 -2.30 2.16 2.58
N GLN A 45 -1.32 1.94 3.46
CA GLN A 45 0.07 2.42 3.32
C GLN A 45 1.03 1.25 3.16
N GLU A 46 2.25 1.55 2.70
CA GLU A 46 3.31 0.54 2.45
C GLU A 46 2.90 -0.60 1.52
N VAL A 47 1.94 -0.33 0.64
CA VAL A 47 1.44 -1.33 -0.32
C VAL A 47 2.41 -1.44 -1.49
N ASP A 48 3.11 -2.57 -1.55
CA ASP A 48 3.94 -2.94 -2.69
C ASP A 48 3.09 -3.03 -3.98
N THR A 49 3.57 -2.41 -5.06
CA THR A 49 2.86 -2.37 -6.35
C THR A 49 2.50 -3.76 -6.88
N ARG A 50 3.36 -4.76 -6.67
CA ARG A 50 3.09 -6.14 -7.09
C ARG A 50 1.97 -6.75 -6.28
N ASN A 51 1.98 -6.56 -4.96
CA ASN A 51 0.94 -7.09 -4.07
C ASN A 51 -0.40 -6.41 -4.31
N TYR A 52 -0.41 -5.10 -4.59
CA TYR A 52 -1.62 -4.40 -4.98
C TYR A 52 -2.25 -5.02 -6.24
N LYS A 53 -1.47 -5.16 -7.32
CA LYS A 53 -1.96 -5.63 -8.60
C LYS A 53 -2.40 -7.10 -8.59
N LYS A 54 -1.64 -7.95 -7.89
CA LYS A 54 -1.87 -9.40 -7.91
C LYS A 54 -2.83 -9.90 -6.84
N LEU A 55 -2.94 -9.18 -5.72
CA LEU A 55 -3.67 -9.67 -4.56
C LEU A 55 -4.76 -8.69 -4.14
N LEU A 56 -4.41 -7.50 -3.64
CA LEU A 56 -5.41 -6.62 -3.01
C LEU A 56 -6.51 -6.17 -3.98
N LYS A 57 -6.15 -5.71 -5.19
CA LYS A 57 -7.13 -5.25 -6.17
C LYS A 57 -8.14 -6.33 -6.57
N PRO A 58 -7.72 -7.51 -7.07
CA PRO A 58 -8.67 -8.54 -7.45
C PRO A 58 -9.44 -9.08 -6.23
N LEU A 59 -8.77 -9.38 -5.12
CA LEU A 59 -9.43 -10.03 -3.99
C LEU A 59 -10.46 -9.12 -3.29
N LEU A 60 -10.12 -7.86 -3.02
CA LEU A 60 -11.08 -6.92 -2.40
C LEU A 60 -12.21 -6.53 -3.37
N GLY A 61 -11.91 -6.44 -4.67
CA GLY A 61 -12.92 -6.21 -5.69
C GLY A 61 -13.92 -7.37 -5.81
N GLU A 62 -13.42 -8.61 -5.86
CA GLU A 62 -14.26 -9.81 -5.99
C GLU A 62 -15.05 -10.12 -4.72
N ALA A 63 -14.45 -9.97 -3.53
CA ALA A 63 -15.10 -10.36 -2.29
C ALA A 63 -16.04 -9.30 -1.70
N ALA A 64 -15.75 -8.01 -1.91
CA ALA A 64 -16.47 -6.91 -1.28
C ALA A 64 -16.86 -5.78 -2.24
N GLY A 65 -16.59 -5.91 -3.55
CA GLY A 65 -17.03 -4.94 -4.55
C GLY A 65 -16.27 -3.61 -4.55
N TYR A 66 -15.07 -3.55 -3.95
CA TYR A 66 -14.30 -2.30 -3.92
C TYR A 66 -13.74 -1.91 -5.29
N GLU A 67 -13.87 -0.63 -5.62
CA GLU A 67 -13.03 0.03 -6.62
C GLU A 67 -11.75 0.56 -5.96
N SER A 68 -10.60 0.44 -6.64
CA SER A 68 -9.31 0.77 -6.04
C SER A 68 -8.37 1.55 -6.97
N ILE A 69 -7.62 2.49 -6.37
CA ILE A 69 -6.53 3.24 -7.00
C ILE A 69 -5.25 3.03 -6.16
N HIS A 70 -4.10 2.95 -6.83
CA HIS A 70 -2.80 2.81 -6.18
C HIS A 70 -1.80 3.80 -6.75
N LEU A 71 -1.09 4.50 -5.86
CA LEU A 71 -0.04 5.44 -6.20
C LEU A 71 1.28 4.94 -5.59
N PRO A 72 2.27 4.53 -6.42
CA PRO A 72 3.57 4.14 -5.92
C PRO A 72 4.38 5.35 -5.47
N LYS A 73 5.26 5.15 -4.47
CA LYS A 73 6.09 6.19 -3.84
C LYS A 73 7.03 6.95 -4.82
N LEU A 74 7.31 6.39 -6.00
CA LEU A 74 8.27 6.92 -6.98
C LEU A 74 7.73 7.99 -7.94
N LEU A 75 6.52 8.53 -7.72
CA LEU A 75 5.97 9.62 -8.55
C LEU A 75 6.26 11.03 -8.02
N THR A 76 7.15 11.17 -7.04
CA THR A 76 7.74 12.46 -6.68
C THR A 76 9.25 12.29 -6.71
N GLU A 77 9.87 12.53 -7.87
CA GLU A 77 11.27 12.93 -7.82
C GLU A 77 11.33 14.24 -7.03
N PRO A 78 12.12 14.33 -5.95
CA PRO A 78 12.33 15.61 -5.30
C PRO A 78 12.93 16.56 -6.36
N PRO A 79 12.49 17.83 -6.44
CA PRO A 79 13.09 18.77 -7.38
C PRO A 79 14.59 18.86 -7.10
N THR A 80 15.40 18.34 -8.01
CA THR A 80 16.87 18.28 -7.89
C THR A 80 17.55 19.55 -8.35
N ASP A 81 16.81 20.48 -8.96
CA ASP A 81 17.30 21.78 -9.40
C ASP A 81 16.78 22.88 -8.45
N PRO A 82 17.63 23.74 -7.85
CA PRO A 82 17.20 24.90 -7.08
C PRO A 82 16.38 25.93 -7.91
N LYS A 83 16.30 25.78 -9.24
CA LYS A 83 15.40 26.53 -10.14
C LYS A 83 14.23 25.71 -10.70
N ALA A 84 14.02 24.48 -10.23
CA ALA A 84 12.91 23.66 -10.72
C ALA A 84 11.57 24.37 -10.46
N PRO A 85 10.67 24.42 -11.45
CA PRO A 85 9.32 24.91 -11.21
C PRO A 85 8.65 24.03 -10.14
N PRO A 86 7.76 24.62 -9.32
CA PRO A 86 7.07 23.87 -8.28
C PRO A 86 6.39 22.62 -8.86
N PRO A 87 6.32 21.51 -8.10
CA PRO A 87 5.69 20.28 -8.55
C PRO A 87 4.33 20.61 -9.16
N LYS A 88 4.05 20.11 -10.37
CA LYS A 88 2.74 20.30 -11.00
C LYS A 88 1.68 19.79 -10.03
N GLU A 89 0.88 20.70 -9.49
CA GLU A 89 -0.28 20.34 -8.69
C GLU A 89 -1.18 19.47 -9.57
N PHE A 90 -1.32 18.20 -9.18
CA PHE A 90 -2.35 17.36 -9.76
C PHE A 90 -3.68 17.95 -9.30
N PRO A 91 -4.59 18.31 -10.23
CA PRO A 91 -5.86 18.87 -9.83
C PRO A 91 -6.59 17.82 -8.98
N ARG A 92 -6.74 18.11 -7.69
CA ARG A 92 -7.73 17.43 -6.87
C ARG A 92 -9.06 17.73 -7.55
N LYS A 93 -9.67 16.75 -8.20
CA LYS A 93 -11.07 16.85 -8.59
C LYS A 93 -11.85 16.98 -7.29
N VAL A 94 -12.10 18.22 -6.87
CA VAL A 94 -13.11 18.51 -5.88
C VAL A 94 -14.42 18.27 -6.60
N SER A 95 -14.97 17.05 -6.47
CA SER A 95 -16.38 16.83 -6.72
C SER A 95 -17.12 17.66 -5.67
N VAL A 96 -17.53 18.85 -6.10
CA VAL A 96 -18.50 19.67 -5.38
C VAL A 96 -19.80 18.87 -5.45
N LEU A 97 -20.13 18.16 -4.36
CA LEU A 97 -21.50 17.71 -4.14
C LEU A 97 -22.29 18.95 -3.71
N GLY A 98 -23.24 19.33 -4.56
CA GLY A 98 -24.23 20.37 -4.27
C GLY A 98 -25.29 19.93 -3.29
#